data_AF-A0A378I7T7-F1
#
_entry.id   AF-A0A378I7T7-F1
#
_cell.length_a   1.000
_cell.length_b   1.000
_cell.length_c   1.000
_cell.angle_alpha   90.00
_cell.angle_beta   90.00
_cell.angle_gamma   90.00
#
_symmetry.space_group_name_H-M   'P 1'
#
loop_
_entity.id
_entity.type
_entity.pdbx_description
1 polymer ?
#
loop_
_entity_poly.entity_id
_entity_poly.type
_entity_poly.pdbx_seq_one_letter_code
_entity_poly.pdbx_strand_id
1 'polypeptide(L)' 'MRKLTGSVLLTGLFFPIVILAADLPTVVIGSENYDKKMCIERYTQDCLDSVCMTSSDTDCNDKCQSEAEDKCQDAADD' A
#
# COMPACT_ATOMS: atom_id res chain seq x y z
N MET A 1 57.00 -18.66 23.51
CA MET A 1 56.12 -17.71 24.21
C MET A 1 55.51 -16.79 23.14
N ARG A 2 54.19 -16.84 22.95
CA ARG A 2 53.27 -15.67 23.09
C ARG A 2 53.65 -14.48 22.17
N LYS A 3 52.86 -13.98 21.21
CA LYS A 3 51.40 -14.08 20.97
C LYS A 3 51.07 -13.75 19.51
N LEU A 4 49.98 -14.35 19.01
CA LEU A 4 49.13 -13.75 17.96
C LEU A 4 48.50 -12.48 18.53
N THR A 5 48.74 -11.33 17.92
CA THR A 5 47.92 -10.13 18.13
C THR A 5 47.91 -9.25 16.89
N GLY A 6 46.70 -9.04 16.36
CA GLY A 6 46.31 -7.86 15.59
C GLY A 6 46.49 -7.99 14.08
N SER A 7 45.58 -7.53 13.24
CA SER A 7 44.25 -6.99 13.42
C SER A 7 43.63 -7.03 12.02
N VAL A 8 42.45 -7.61 11.85
CA VAL A 8 41.75 -7.65 10.56
C VAL A 8 41.30 -6.23 10.24
N LEU A 9 42.04 -5.51 9.41
CA LEU A 9 41.62 -4.22 8.86
C LEU A 9 40.85 -4.46 7.55
N LEU A 10 39.56 -4.76 7.71
CA LEU A 10 38.57 -4.74 6.64
C LEU A 10 38.14 -3.27 6.43
N THR A 11 38.91 -2.48 5.67
CA THR A 11 38.52 -1.12 5.31
C THR A 11 37.57 -1.15 4.11
N GLY A 12 36.29 -1.40 4.39
CA GLY A 12 35.20 -1.15 3.45
C GLY A 12 34.87 0.33 3.39
N LEU A 13 35.07 0.95 2.23
CA LEU A 13 34.72 2.34 1.95
C LEU A 13 33.19 2.46 1.84
N PHE A 14 32.53 2.87 2.93
CA PHE A 14 31.09 3.12 2.94
C PHE A 14 30.80 4.49 2.31
N PHE A 15 30.40 4.51 1.04
CA PHE A 15 29.82 5.70 0.40
C PHE A 15 28.37 5.88 0.91
N PRO A 16 27.99 7.03 1.49
CA PRO A 16 26.61 7.29 1.85
C PRO A 16 25.80 7.62 0.59
N ILE A 17 24.78 6.81 0.31
CA ILE A 17 23.77 7.13 -0.70
C ILE A 17 22.80 8.14 -0.07
N VAL A 18 22.85 9.38 -0.53
CA VAL A 18 21.87 10.42 -0.13
C VAL A 18 20.56 10.14 -0.87
N ILE A 19 19.57 9.62 -0.16
CA ILE A 19 18.20 9.46 -0.67
C ILE A 19 17.46 10.74 -0.30
N LEU A 20 17.07 11.56 -1.29
CA LEU A 20 16.16 12.68 -1.08
C LEU A 20 14.73 12.13 -1.17
N ALA A 21 14.03 12.08 -0.03
CA ALA A 21 12.59 11.89 -0.03
C ALA A 21 11.94 13.18 -0.55
N ALA A 22 11.11 13.07 -1.58
CA ALA A 22 10.24 14.17 -1.96
C ALA A 22 9.16 14.29 -0.86
N ASP A 23 9.13 15.44 -0.19
CA ASP A 23 8.07 15.84 0.74
C ASP A 23 6.74 15.95 -0.02
N LEU A 24 6.09 14.80 -0.22
CA LEU A 24 4.68 14.73 -0.56
C LEU A 24 3.91 15.04 0.72
N PRO A 25 2.92 15.96 0.71
CA PRO A 25 2.21 16.35 1.92
C PRO A 25 1.65 15.10 2.58
N THR A 26 2.17 14.77 3.77
CA THR A 26 1.64 13.71 4.62
C THR A 26 0.32 14.20 5.16
N VAL A 27 -0.74 14.01 4.37
CA VAL A 27 -2.09 14.23 4.84
C VAL A 27 -2.35 13.16 5.89
N VAL A 28 -2.22 13.51 7.18
CA VAL A 28 -2.67 12.69 8.31
C VAL A 28 -4.21 12.78 8.37
N ILE A 29 -4.87 12.31 7.32
CA ILE A 29 -6.22 11.77 7.41
C ILE A 29 -5.98 10.35 7.91
N GLY A 30 -6.37 10.04 9.15
CA GLY A 30 -6.01 8.81 9.85
C GLY A 30 -5.95 7.61 8.91
N SER A 31 -4.80 6.92 8.89
CA SER A 31 -4.45 5.86 7.93
C SER A 31 -5.60 4.91 7.65
N GLU A 32 -6.35 4.55 8.68
CA GLU A 32 -7.57 3.73 8.62
C GLU A 32 -8.63 4.23 7.61
N ASN A 33 -8.92 5.54 7.58
CA ASN A 33 -9.88 6.12 6.63
C ASN A 33 -9.29 6.21 5.21
N TYR A 34 -7.98 6.44 5.09
CA TYR A 34 -7.28 6.45 3.81
C TYR A 34 -7.24 5.03 3.21
N ASP A 35 -6.94 4.03 4.02
CA ASP A 35 -6.89 2.61 3.65
C ASP A 35 -8.28 2.09 3.29
N LYS A 36 -9.32 2.45 4.06
CA LYS A 36 -10.71 2.10 3.73
C LYS A 36 -11.16 2.72 2.41
N LYS A 37 -10.90 4.01 2.20
CA LYS A 37 -11.26 4.69 0.95
C LYS A 37 -10.53 4.08 -0.26
N MET A 38 -9.23 3.82 -0.12
CA MET A 38 -8.43 3.14 -1.15
C MET A 38 -8.93 1.73 -1.45
N CYS A 39 -9.35 0.99 -0.41
CA CYS A 39 -9.94 -0.33 -0.56
C CYS A 39 -11.23 -0.25 -1.38
N ILE A 40 -12.16 0.63 -1.02
CA ILE A 40 -13.44 0.81 -1.72
C ILE A 40 -13.20 1.20 -3.17
N GLU A 41 -12.34 2.18 -3.42
CA GLU A 41 -12.02 2.64 -4.78
C GLU A 41 -11.44 1.52 -5.65
N ARG A 42 -10.50 0.71 -5.12
CA ARG A 42 -9.90 -0.39 -5.86
C ARG A 42 -10.88 -1.52 -6.17
N TYR A 43 -11.65 -1.97 -5.18
CA TYR A 43 -12.62 -3.04 -5.38
C TYR A 43 -13.75 -2.62 -6.32
N THR A 44 -14.20 -1.36 -6.22
CA THR A 44 -15.20 -0.82 -7.15
C THR A 44 -14.65 -0.83 -8.57
N GLN A 45 -13.42 -0.33 -8.79
CA GLN A 45 -12.80 -0.29 -10.12
C GLN A 45 -12.62 -1.70 -10.72
N ASP A 46 -12.10 -2.66 -9.93
CA ASP A 46 -11.90 -4.03 -10.38
C ASP A 46 -13.24 -4.71 -10.73
N CYS A 47 -14.30 -4.43 -9.97
CA CYS A 47 -15.64 -4.92 -10.24
C CYS A 47 -16.25 -4.31 -11.51
N LEU A 48 -16.09 -2.99 -11.71
CA LEU A 48 -16.52 -2.31 -12.93
C LEU A 48 -15.84 -2.89 -14.17
N ASP A 49 -14.53 -3.10 -14.09
CA ASP A 49 -13.71 -3.57 -15.22
C ASP A 49 -13.96 -5.05 -15.55
N SER A 50 -14.28 -5.88 -14.56
CA SER A 50 -14.54 -7.32 -14.75
C SER A 50 -16.00 -7.66 -15.04
N VAL A 51 -16.94 -6.99 -14.36
CA VAL A 51 -18.36 -7.32 -14.40
C VAL A 51 -19.12 -6.32 -15.27
N CYS A 52 -19.00 -5.01 -15.02
CA CYS A 52 -19.87 -4.03 -15.67
C CYS A 52 -19.58 -3.84 -17.17
N MET A 53 -18.34 -4.01 -17.60
CA MET A 53 -18.00 -4.04 -19.04
C MET A 53 -18.70 -5.19 -19.79
N THR A 54 -19.04 -6.28 -19.09
CA THR A 54 -19.64 -7.47 -19.69
C THR A 54 -21.11 -7.68 -19.29
N SER A 55 -21.60 -6.91 -18.32
CA SER A 55 -22.96 -6.95 -17.81
C SER A 55 -23.88 -6.00 -18.57
N SER A 56 -25.15 -6.41 -18.72
CA SER A 56 -26.24 -5.56 -19.22
C SER A 56 -26.96 -4.80 -18.10
N ASP A 57 -26.48 -4.91 -16.85
CA ASP A 57 -27.11 -4.28 -15.70
C ASP A 57 -26.81 -2.78 -15.67
N THR A 58 -27.87 -1.97 -15.71
CA THR A 58 -27.78 -0.50 -15.63
C THR A 58 -27.23 -0.03 -14.27
N ASP A 59 -27.48 -0.80 -13.22
CA ASP A 59 -27.14 -0.47 -11.83
C ASP A 59 -25.81 -1.13 -11.39
N CYS A 60 -25.01 -1.59 -12.34
CA CYS A 60 -23.82 -2.36 -12.06
C CYS A 60 -22.78 -1.57 -11.24
N ASN A 61 -22.67 -0.26 -11.47
CA ASN A 61 -21.78 0.61 -10.70
C ASN A 61 -22.19 0.66 -9.22
N ASP A 62 -23.47 0.93 -8.95
CA ASP A 62 -24.01 1.00 -7.59
C ASP A 62 -23.84 -0.33 -6.84
N LYS A 63 -24.03 -1.45 -7.55
CA LYS A 63 -23.79 -2.79 -7.00
C LYS A 63 -22.32 -3.02 -6.66
N CYS A 64 -21.40 -2.68 -7.56
CA CYS A 64 -19.96 -2.79 -7.33
C CYS A 64 -19.50 -1.91 -6.16
N GLN A 65 -20.05 -0.70 -6.04
CA GLN A 65 -19.76 0.19 -4.93
C GLN A 65 -20.26 -0.40 -3.60
N SER A 66 -21.50 -0.90 -3.54
CA SER A 66 -22.03 -1.52 -2.33
C SER A 66 -21.23 -2.75 -1.90
N GLU A 67 -20.84 -3.61 -2.84
CA GLU A 67 -20.02 -4.79 -2.53
C GLU A 67 -18.61 -4.42 -2.05
N ALA A 68 -18.04 -3.34 -2.58
CA ALA A 68 -16.75 -2.81 -2.14
C ALA A 68 -16.85 -2.19 -0.73
N GLU A 69 -17.92 -1.46 -0.44
CA GLU A 69 -18.19 -0.88 0.88
C GLU A 69 -18.35 -1.95 1.96
N ASP A 70 -19.07 -3.04 1.67
CA ASP A 70 -19.23 -4.18 2.59
C ASP A 70 -17.89 -4.89 2.83
N LYS A 71 -17.16 -5.24 1.76
CA LYS A 71 -15.84 -5.91 1.86
C LYS A 71 -14.82 -5.11 2.66
N CYS A 72 -14.82 -3.80 2.47
CA CYS A 72 -13.86 -2.90 3.10
C CYS A 72 -14.33 -2.40 4.47
N GLN A 73 -15.60 -2.61 4.85
CA GLN A 73 -16.05 -2.51 6.23
C GLN A 73 -15.55 -3.69 7.06
N ASP A 74 -15.75 -4.91 6.57
CA ASP A 74 -15.31 -6.13 7.29
C ASP A 74 -13.79 -6.15 7.55
N ALA A 75 -12.99 -5.61 6.63
CA ALA A 75 -11.53 -5.54 6.77
C ALA A 75 -11.01 -4.50 7.78
N ALA A 76 -11.86 -3.60 8.27
CA ALA A 76 -11.49 -2.58 9.27
C ALA A 76 -11.82 -3.02 10.71
N ASP A 77 -12.63 -4.07 10.88
CA ASP A 77 -13.14 -4.55 12.17
C ASP A 77 -12.36 -5.79 12.72
N ASP A 78 -11.28 -6.23 12.05
CA ASP A 78 -10.34 -7.30 12.46
C ASP A 78 -8.92 -6.75 12.78
#